data_AF-A0A7S2HRU3-F1
#
_entry.id   AF-A0A7S2HRU3-F1
#
_cell.length_a   1.000
_cell.length_b   1.000
_cell.length_c   1.000
_cell.angle_alpha   90.00
_cell.angle_beta   90.00
_cell.angle_gamma   90.00
#
_symmetry.space_group_name_H-M   'P 1'
#
loop_
_entity.id
_entity.type
_entity.pdbx_description
1 polymer ?
#
loop_
_entity_poly.entity_id
_entity_poly.type
_entity_poly.pdbx_seq_one_letter_code
_entity_poly.pdbx_strand_id
1 'polypeptide(L)'
;AGASVGTVEYRSITEPVREINPKAKYIEATASNIDTSKKVITCESVICEGNSCTINEFELNYDKLVYAVGAQTNTFGIPGVKEHCCFLKQVEDAQKVRNAIVNCFERASLPGLTEEETRQILTFAVIGAGPTGVEFASELRDFIENDGPKFYPDILKYTSIKIIE
;
A
#
# COMPACT_ATOMS: atom_id res chain seq x y z
N ALA A 1 -3.65 7.33 -3.92
CA ALA A 1 -4.52 6.84 -5.01
C ALA A 1 -3.81 6.91 -6.38
N GLY A 2 -3.39 8.09 -6.85
CA GLY A 2 -2.72 8.20 -8.15
C GLY A 2 -1.50 7.28 -8.36
N ALA A 3 -0.68 7.07 -7.33
CA ALA A 3 0.49 6.19 -7.43
C ALA A 3 0.13 4.72 -7.69
N SER A 4 -1.01 4.24 -7.19
CA SER A 4 -1.46 2.85 -7.38
C SER A 4 -2.00 2.56 -8.78
N VAL A 5 -2.30 3.59 -9.57
CA VAL A 5 -2.78 3.44 -10.96
C VAL A 5 -1.81 4.05 -11.99
N GLY A 6 -0.79 4.77 -11.53
CA GLY A 6 0.27 5.31 -12.39
C GLY A 6 0.08 6.79 -12.79
N THR A 7 -0.92 7.48 -12.26
CA THR A 7 -1.14 8.93 -12.43
C THR A 7 0.06 9.74 -11.94
N VAL A 8 0.69 9.29 -10.85
CA VAL A 8 1.94 9.86 -10.32
C VAL A 8 2.93 8.76 -10.01
N GLU A 9 4.23 9.08 -10.03
CA GLU A 9 5.30 8.13 -9.70
C GLU A 9 5.59 8.15 -8.19
N TYR A 10 6.01 7.02 -7.59
CA TYR A 10 6.22 6.90 -6.14
C TYR A 10 7.26 7.88 -5.59
N ARG A 11 8.31 8.16 -6.35
CA ARG A 11 9.35 9.14 -6.01
C ARG A 11 8.86 10.58 -6.09
N SER A 12 7.72 10.83 -6.74
CA SER A 12 7.11 12.17 -6.75
C SER A 12 6.35 12.47 -5.46
N ILE A 13 6.13 11.46 -4.60
CA ILE A 13 5.37 11.58 -3.34
C ILE A 13 6.15 11.06 -2.13
N THR A 14 7.46 10.84 -2.26
CA THR A 14 8.34 10.40 -1.18
C THR A 14 9.58 11.29 -1.11
N GLU A 15 10.09 11.49 0.09
CA GLU A 15 11.26 12.33 0.35
C GLU A 15 12.20 11.65 1.35
N PRO A 16 13.51 11.56 1.09
CA PRO A 16 14.45 10.98 2.04
C PRO A 16 14.54 11.79 3.34
N VAL A 17 14.34 11.14 4.48
CA VAL A 17 14.41 11.80 5.81
C VAL A 17 15.76 12.52 6.03
N ARG A 18 16.86 11.94 5.51
CA ARG A 18 18.21 12.51 5.64
C ARG A 18 18.39 13.81 4.85
N GLU A 19 17.60 14.02 3.80
CA GLU A 19 17.65 15.23 2.97
C GLU A 19 16.89 16.39 3.62
N ILE A 20 15.74 16.10 4.23
CA ILE A 20 14.87 17.10 4.88
C ILE A 20 15.59 17.81 6.03
N ASN A 21 16.35 17.08 6.85
CA ASN A 21 17.13 17.67 7.94
C ASN A 21 18.49 16.98 8.12
N PRO A 22 19.54 17.49 7.44
CA PRO A 22 20.89 16.93 7.53
C PRO A 22 21.52 17.01 8.92
N LYS A 23 20.98 17.85 9.82
CA LYS A 23 21.49 18.02 11.19
C LYS A 23 20.88 17.00 12.16
N ALA A 24 19.79 16.34 11.78
CA ALA A 24 19.13 15.34 12.62
C ALA A 24 19.86 13.98 12.53
N LYS A 25 20.04 13.32 13.68
CA LYS A 25 20.49 11.93 13.70
C LYS A 25 19.30 11.02 13.38
N TYR A 26 19.28 10.49 12.15
CA TYR A 26 18.31 9.48 11.73
C TYR A 26 18.85 8.06 11.95
N ILE A 27 18.04 7.23 12.61
CA ILE A 27 18.28 5.81 12.86
C ILE A 27 17.08 5.06 12.26
N GLU A 28 17.36 4.14 11.34
CA GLU A 28 16.35 3.26 10.74
C GLU A 28 16.16 2.04 11.66
N ALA A 29 15.12 2.07 12.48
CA ALA A 29 14.76 0.98 13.40
C ALA A 29 13.29 1.10 13.79
N THR A 30 12.70 -0.01 14.24
CA THR A 30 11.36 -0.06 14.85
C THR A 30 11.49 0.12 16.35
N ALA A 31 10.79 1.10 16.93
CA ALA A 31 10.68 1.19 18.38
C ALA A 31 9.65 0.16 18.89
N SER A 32 10.11 -0.85 19.63
CA SER A 32 9.26 -1.95 20.10
C SER A 32 8.74 -1.75 21.53
N ASN A 33 9.45 -0.99 22.36
CA ASN A 33 9.03 -0.68 23.73
C ASN A 33 9.47 0.72 24.19
N ILE A 34 8.71 1.29 25.13
CA ILE A 34 8.99 2.58 25.77
C ILE A 34 8.86 2.43 27.28
N ASP A 35 9.98 2.54 28.00
CA ASP A 35 10.00 2.65 29.46
C ASP A 35 10.05 4.14 29.85
N THR A 36 8.90 4.68 30.26
CA THR A 36 8.77 6.09 30.65
C THR A 36 9.37 6.41 32.02
N SER A 37 9.54 5.39 32.87
CA SER A 37 10.14 5.56 34.20
C SER A 37 11.65 5.73 34.12
N LYS A 38 12.30 4.94 33.25
CA LYS A 38 13.73 5.02 32.97
C LYS A 38 14.09 5.99 31.86
N LYS A 39 13.08 6.45 31.11
CA LYS A 39 13.23 7.27 29.89
C LYS A 39 14.08 6.59 28.82
N VAL A 40 13.75 5.34 28.53
CA VAL A 40 14.42 4.50 27.54
C VAL A 40 13.43 4.03 26.49
N ILE A 41 13.87 3.96 25.23
CA ILE A 41 13.18 3.25 24.15
C ILE A 41 14.00 2.04 23.72
N THR A 42 13.35 0.89 23.57
CA THR A 42 13.93 -0.31 22.97
C THR A 42 13.63 -0.30 21.48
N CYS A 43 14.64 -0.52 20.66
CA CYS A 43 14.58 -0.45 19.22
C CYS A 43 15.13 -1.73 18.58
N GLU A 44 14.50 -2.14 17.49
CA GLU A 44 14.87 -3.32 16.70
C GLU A 44 15.20 -2.87 15.27
N SER A 45 16.39 -3.21 14.79
CA SER A 45 16.80 -3.02 13.40
C SER A 45 16.95 -4.38 12.73
N VAL A 46 16.40 -4.51 11.52
CA VAL A 46 16.65 -5.69 10.68
C VAL A 46 17.94 -5.47 9.90
N ILE A 47 18.88 -6.39 10.01
CA ILE A 47 20.14 -6.38 9.26
C ILE A 47 20.14 -7.62 8.38
N CYS A 48 20.19 -7.43 7.06
CA CYS A 48 20.24 -8.53 6.11
C CYS A 48 21.61 -8.61 5.44
N GLU A 49 22.24 -9.78 5.53
CA GLU A 49 23.49 -10.13 4.84
C GLU A 49 23.22 -11.31 3.89
N GLY A 50 23.12 -11.00 2.59
CA GLY A 50 22.69 -11.97 1.59
C GLY A 50 21.25 -12.43 1.83
N ASN A 51 21.06 -13.74 2.03
CA ASN A 51 19.75 -14.34 2.30
C ASN A 51 19.46 -14.53 3.80
N SER A 52 20.36 -14.08 4.69
CA SER A 52 20.18 -14.16 6.14
C SER A 52 19.82 -12.80 6.68
N CYS A 53 18.76 -12.72 7.49
CA CYS A 53 18.40 -11.50 8.21
C CYS A 53 18.39 -11.77 9.71
N THR A 54 19.01 -10.86 10.46
CA THR A 54 19.03 -10.88 11.93
C THR A 54 18.38 -9.62 12.48
N ILE A 55 17.83 -9.73 13.69
CA ILE A 55 17.29 -8.59 14.43
C ILE A 55 18.36 -8.14 15.42
N ASN A 56 18.79 -6.89 15.30
CA ASN A 56 19.67 -6.23 16.25
C ASN A 56 18.85 -5.33 17.17
N GLU A 57 18.82 -5.66 18.46
CA GLU A 57 18.13 -4.89 19.49
C GLU A 57 19.08 -3.95 20.22
N PHE A 58 18.63 -2.73 20.50
CA PHE A 58 19.39 -1.74 21.26
C PHE A 58 18.46 -0.75 21.98
N GLU A 59 19.00 -0.10 23.02
CA GLU A 59 18.30 0.90 23.81
C GLU A 59 18.78 2.32 23.50
N LEU A 60 17.86 3.28 23.53
CA LEU A 60 18.17 4.71 23.44
C LEU A 60 17.55 5.46 24.64
N ASN A 61 18.37 6.27 25.31
CA ASN A 61 17.91 7.17 26.37
C ASN A 61 17.33 8.46 25.76
N TYR A 62 16.34 9.06 26.42
CA TYR A 62 15.78 10.35 26.02
C TYR A 62 15.52 11.28 27.22
N ASP A 63 15.61 12.60 26.99
CA ASP A 63 15.14 13.59 27.96
C ASP A 63 13.66 13.92 27.80
N LYS A 64 13.25 14.01 26.53
CA LYS A 64 11.89 14.26 26.05
C LYS A 64 11.62 13.34 24.86
N LEU A 65 10.41 12.78 24.81
CA LEU A 65 9.97 11.90 23.75
C LEU A 65 8.79 12.55 23.01
N VAL A 66 8.88 12.61 21.68
CA VAL A 66 7.77 12.96 20.80
C VAL A 66 7.36 11.69 20.07
N TYR A 67 6.10 11.27 20.24
CA TYR A 67 5.57 10.05 19.64
C TYR A 67 4.68 10.39 18.46
N ALA A 68 5.10 9.97 17.26
CA ALA A 68 4.43 10.30 15.99
C ALA A 68 4.40 9.10 15.02
N VAL A 69 4.19 7.88 15.52
CA VAL A 69 4.25 6.65 14.69
C VAL A 69 2.99 6.38 13.86
N GLY A 70 1.94 7.19 14.04
CA GLY A 70 0.67 7.03 13.34
C GLY A 70 -0.15 5.83 13.83
N ALA A 71 -0.87 5.19 12.91
CA ALA A 71 -1.78 4.08 13.17
C ALA A 71 -1.71 3.02 12.06
N GLN A 72 -2.02 1.77 12.40
CA GLN A 72 -2.05 0.64 11.47
C GLN A 72 -3.44 0.45 10.83
N THR A 73 -3.49 -0.29 9.73
CA THR A 73 -4.75 -0.69 9.10
C THR A 73 -5.55 -1.60 10.03
N ASN A 74 -6.82 -1.27 10.25
CA ASN A 74 -7.72 -2.08 11.06
C ASN A 74 -8.60 -2.95 10.16
N THR A 75 -8.56 -4.26 10.36
CA THR A 75 -9.40 -5.21 9.62
C THR A 75 -10.70 -5.56 10.35
N PHE A 76 -10.93 -4.98 11.53
CA PHE A 76 -12.08 -5.25 12.40
C PHE A 76 -12.25 -6.72 12.78
N GLY A 77 -11.18 -7.53 12.67
CA GLY A 77 -11.24 -8.97 12.90
C GLY A 77 -12.01 -9.75 11.82
N ILE A 78 -12.35 -9.15 10.69
CA ILE A 78 -13.07 -9.81 9.60
C ILE A 78 -12.14 -10.85 8.95
N PRO A 79 -12.50 -12.15 8.96
CA PRO A 79 -11.68 -13.20 8.36
C PRO A 79 -11.50 -13.00 6.86
N GLY A 80 -10.31 -13.29 6.33
CA GLY A 80 -10.01 -13.21 4.90
C GLY A 80 -9.53 -11.84 4.43
N VAL A 81 -9.72 -10.77 5.21
CA VAL A 81 -9.30 -9.41 4.78
C VAL A 81 -7.79 -9.31 4.65
N LYS A 82 -7.02 -9.88 5.58
CA LYS A 82 -5.54 -9.81 5.52
C LYS A 82 -4.97 -10.68 4.40
N GLU A 83 -5.67 -11.75 4.06
CA GLU A 83 -5.25 -12.78 3.12
C GLU A 83 -5.60 -12.41 1.67
N HIS A 84 -6.72 -11.71 1.46
CA HIS A 84 -7.30 -11.50 0.14
C HIS A 84 -7.42 -10.03 -0.29
N CYS A 85 -7.38 -9.06 0.65
CA CYS A 85 -7.49 -7.66 0.29
C CYS A 85 -6.11 -7.00 0.11
N CYS A 86 -6.05 -6.03 -0.81
CA CYS A 86 -4.95 -5.09 -0.86
C CYS A 86 -5.27 -3.90 0.05
N PHE A 87 -4.31 -3.50 0.89
CA PHE A 87 -4.40 -2.24 1.63
C PHE A 87 -3.84 -1.09 0.78
N LEU A 88 -4.00 0.15 1.27
CA LEU A 88 -3.47 1.36 0.63
C LEU A 88 -2.97 2.33 1.71
N LYS A 89 -1.92 1.93 2.44
CA LYS A 89 -1.37 2.71 3.56
C LYS A 89 0.05 3.21 3.30
N GLN A 90 0.90 2.37 2.70
CA GLN A 90 2.29 2.67 2.39
C GLN A 90 2.57 2.62 0.87
N VAL A 91 3.78 2.97 0.46
CA VAL A 91 4.19 2.95 -0.96
C VAL A 91 4.17 1.53 -1.52
N GLU A 92 4.60 0.56 -0.73
CA GLU A 92 4.61 -0.86 -1.10
C GLU A 92 3.19 -1.37 -1.33
N ASP A 93 2.21 -0.84 -0.61
CA ASP A 93 0.81 -1.17 -0.81
C ASP A 93 0.32 -0.67 -2.18
N ALA A 94 0.66 0.57 -2.54
CA ALA A 94 0.30 1.11 -3.85
C ALA A 94 0.92 0.29 -5.00
N GLN A 95 2.15 -0.20 -4.83
CA GLN A 95 2.78 -1.13 -5.77
C GLN A 95 2.03 -2.46 -5.90
N LYS A 96 1.65 -3.06 -4.76
CA LYS A 96 0.86 -4.30 -4.75
C LYS A 96 -0.48 -4.12 -5.45
N VAL A 97 -1.19 -3.02 -5.17
CA VAL A 97 -2.46 -2.68 -5.81
C VAL A 97 -2.28 -2.54 -7.33
N ARG A 98 -1.25 -1.79 -7.77
CA ARG A 98 -0.95 -1.62 -9.20
C ARG A 98 -0.72 -2.96 -9.89
N ASN A 99 0.10 -3.81 -9.29
CA ASN A 99 0.38 -5.15 -9.82
C ASN A 99 -0.88 -6.01 -9.86
N ALA A 100 -1.73 -5.94 -8.83
CA ALA A 100 -2.99 -6.68 -8.79
C ALA A 100 -3.94 -6.23 -9.91
N ILE A 101 -4.08 -4.93 -10.14
CA ILE A 101 -4.91 -4.39 -11.22
C ILE A 101 -4.41 -4.89 -12.57
N VAL A 102 -3.12 -4.72 -12.87
CA VAL A 102 -2.51 -5.18 -14.14
C VAL A 102 -2.71 -6.69 -14.30
N ASN A 103 -2.45 -7.48 -13.27
CA ASN A 103 -2.65 -8.92 -13.31
C ASN A 103 -4.11 -9.31 -13.59
N CYS A 104 -5.10 -8.54 -13.11
CA CYS A 104 -6.50 -8.77 -13.46
C CYS A 104 -6.75 -8.52 -14.96
N PHE A 105 -6.25 -7.43 -15.52
CA PHE A 105 -6.39 -7.14 -16.96
C PHE A 105 -5.69 -8.18 -17.84
N GLU A 106 -4.47 -8.58 -17.49
CA GLU A 106 -3.73 -9.62 -18.21
C GLU A 106 -4.46 -10.98 -18.15
N ARG A 107 -4.94 -11.36 -16.96
CA ARG A 107 -5.71 -12.60 -16.79
C ARG A 107 -7.01 -12.57 -17.57
N ALA A 108 -7.74 -11.46 -17.54
CA ALA A 108 -8.99 -11.28 -18.26
C ALA A 108 -8.82 -11.27 -19.79
N SER A 109 -7.60 -11.06 -20.29
CA SER A 109 -7.26 -11.08 -21.71
C SER A 109 -6.87 -12.48 -22.22
N LEU A 110 -6.83 -13.49 -21.34
CA LEU A 110 -6.47 -14.85 -21.74
C LEU A 110 -7.56 -15.50 -22.60
N PRO A 111 -7.18 -16.30 -23.62
CA PRO A 111 -8.14 -17.00 -24.46
C PRO A 111 -8.89 -18.08 -23.68
N GLY A 112 -10.15 -18.31 -24.05
CA GLY A 112 -10.97 -19.40 -23.50
C GLY A 112 -11.80 -19.02 -22.27
N LEU A 113 -11.71 -17.79 -21.79
CA LEU A 113 -12.60 -17.26 -20.75
C LEU A 113 -13.99 -16.95 -21.30
N THR A 114 -15.01 -17.27 -20.51
CA THR A 114 -16.37 -16.80 -20.75
C THR A 114 -16.49 -15.31 -20.40
N GLU A 115 -17.54 -14.66 -20.92
CA GLU A 115 -17.82 -13.27 -20.54
C GLU A 115 -18.04 -13.10 -19.02
N GLU A 116 -18.64 -14.11 -18.38
CA GLU A 116 -18.91 -14.09 -16.94
C GLU A 116 -17.63 -14.18 -16.12
N GLU A 117 -16.70 -15.08 -16.48
CA GLU A 117 -15.38 -15.15 -15.82
C GLU A 117 -14.60 -13.84 -16.01
N THR A 118 -14.69 -13.24 -17.19
CA THR A 118 -14.05 -11.95 -17.49
C THR A 118 -14.61 -10.83 -16.61
N ARG A 119 -15.94 -10.75 -16.43
CA ARG A 119 -16.60 -9.80 -15.52
C ARG A 119 -16.18 -9.99 -14.07
N GLN A 120 -16.05 -11.25 -13.63
CA GLN A 120 -15.63 -11.56 -12.27
C GLN A 120 -14.19 -11.10 -12.00
N ILE A 121 -13.27 -11.31 -12.95
CA ILE A 121 -11.87 -10.87 -12.83
C ILE A 121 -11.77 -9.34 -12.81
N LEU A 122 -12.58 -8.65 -13.62
CA LEU A 122 -12.55 -7.19 -13.77
C LEU A 122 -13.54 -6.45 -12.85
N THR A 123 -14.02 -7.11 -11.80
CA THR A 123 -14.79 -6.47 -10.73
C THR A 123 -13.86 -6.05 -9.59
N PHE A 124 -13.76 -4.74 -9.37
CA PHE A 124 -12.96 -4.14 -8.31
C PHE A 124 -13.86 -3.66 -7.17
N ALA A 125 -13.67 -4.22 -5.98
CA ALA A 125 -14.38 -3.81 -4.77
C ALA A 125 -13.48 -2.92 -3.90
N VAL A 126 -13.93 -1.71 -3.61
CA VAL A 126 -13.27 -0.73 -2.75
C VAL A 126 -14.04 -0.66 -1.44
N ILE A 127 -13.41 -1.08 -0.34
CA ILE A 127 -14.04 -1.11 0.99
C ILE A 127 -13.70 0.18 1.74
N GLY A 128 -14.74 0.94 2.09
CA GLY A 128 -14.67 2.26 2.72
C GLY A 128 -14.90 3.38 1.71
N ALA A 129 -15.89 4.24 1.99
CA ALA A 129 -16.24 5.43 1.21
C ALA A 129 -15.68 6.73 1.80
N GLY A 130 -14.63 6.64 2.63
CA GLY A 130 -13.84 7.80 3.03
C GLY A 130 -13.01 8.38 1.86
N PRO A 131 -12.30 9.51 2.07
CA PRO A 131 -11.54 10.17 1.01
C PRO A 131 -10.57 9.24 0.27
N THR A 132 -9.85 8.39 0.99
CA THR A 132 -8.92 7.41 0.39
C THR A 132 -9.61 6.43 -0.55
N GLY A 133 -10.77 5.90 -0.17
CA GLY A 133 -11.51 4.94 -0.99
C GLY A 133 -12.15 5.60 -2.21
N VAL A 134 -12.73 6.79 -2.02
CA VAL A 134 -13.32 7.58 -3.11
C VAL A 134 -12.26 7.99 -4.13
N GLU A 135 -11.13 8.57 -3.67
CA GLU A 135 -10.03 8.96 -4.56
C GLU A 135 -9.45 7.75 -5.31
N PHE A 136 -9.29 6.60 -4.65
CA PHE A 136 -8.82 5.40 -5.31
C PHE A 136 -9.79 4.89 -6.39
N ALA A 137 -11.09 4.87 -6.10
CA ALA A 137 -12.10 4.47 -7.07
C ALA A 137 -12.15 5.42 -8.28
N SER A 138 -12.01 6.72 -8.05
CA SER A 138 -11.91 7.74 -9.11
C SER A 138 -10.66 7.56 -9.96
N GLU A 139 -9.50 7.43 -9.35
CA GLU A 139 -8.23 7.22 -10.05
C GLU A 139 -8.22 5.91 -10.85
N LEU A 140 -8.82 4.84 -10.31
CA LEU A 140 -9.01 3.60 -11.04
C LEU A 140 -9.95 3.77 -12.24
N ARG A 141 -11.03 4.54 -12.08
CA ARG A 141 -11.94 4.86 -13.19
C ARG A 141 -11.22 5.65 -14.28
N ASP A 142 -10.44 6.65 -13.91
CA ASP A 142 -9.66 7.46 -14.84
C ASP A 142 -8.65 6.62 -15.62
N PHE A 143 -7.96 5.68 -14.95
CA PHE A 143 -7.09 4.72 -15.64
C PHE A 143 -7.86 3.86 -16.65
N ILE A 144 -9.01 3.31 -16.27
CA ILE A 144 -9.83 2.45 -17.15
C ILE A 144 -10.31 3.22 -18.38
N GLU A 145 -10.70 4.48 -18.23
CA GLU A 145 -11.23 5.29 -19.34
C GLU A 145 -10.14 5.89 -20.23
N ASN A 146 -9.05 6.38 -19.65
CA ASN A 146 -8.04 7.14 -20.39
C ASN A 146 -6.91 6.26 -20.95
N ASP A 147 -6.52 5.23 -20.21
CA ASP A 147 -5.40 4.35 -20.58
C ASP A 147 -5.86 2.96 -21.01
N GLY A 148 -6.91 2.44 -20.38
CA GLY A 148 -7.54 1.17 -20.73
C GLY A 148 -7.75 0.96 -22.24
N PRO A 149 -8.28 1.93 -23.01
CA PRO A 149 -8.53 1.74 -24.45
C PRO A 149 -7.27 1.51 -25.28
N LYS A 150 -6.11 1.97 -24.80
CA LYS A 150 -4.82 1.79 -25.49
C LYS A 150 -4.30 0.36 -25.35
N PHE A 151 -4.61 -0.30 -24.23
CA PHE A 151 -4.01 -1.58 -23.86
C PHE A 151 -5.00 -2.75 -23.95
N TYR A 152 -6.25 -2.56 -23.54
CA TYR A 152 -7.24 -3.64 -23.36
C TYR A 152 -8.63 -3.32 -23.94
N PRO A 153 -8.74 -2.82 -25.20
CA PRO A 153 -9.99 -2.25 -25.74
C PRO A 153 -11.18 -3.23 -25.71
N ASP A 154 -10.95 -4.53 -25.87
CA ASP A 154 -12.01 -5.52 -26.04
C ASP A 154 -12.71 -5.94 -24.73
N ILE A 155 -12.04 -5.72 -23.59
CA ILE A 155 -12.49 -6.22 -22.28
C ILE A 155 -12.97 -5.12 -21.33
N LEU A 156 -12.77 -3.83 -21.66
CA LEU A 156 -13.16 -2.71 -20.78
C LEU A 156 -14.65 -2.70 -20.43
N LYS A 157 -15.51 -3.13 -21.36
CA LYS A 157 -16.96 -3.22 -21.17
C LYS A 157 -17.38 -4.15 -20.02
N TYR A 158 -16.48 -5.01 -19.55
CA TYR A 158 -16.73 -5.92 -18.43
C TYR A 158 -16.24 -5.37 -17.08
N THR A 159 -15.56 -4.22 -17.06
CA THR A 159 -15.06 -3.61 -15.83
C THR A 159 -16.19 -3.11 -14.94
N SER A 160 -16.05 -3.29 -13.64
CA SER A 160 -16.98 -2.76 -12.65
C SER A 160 -16.22 -2.32 -11.40
N ILE A 161 -16.48 -1.09 -10.94
CA ILE A 161 -15.95 -0.59 -9.67
C ILE A 161 -17.12 -0.46 -8.69
N LYS A 162 -16.99 -1.08 -7.52
CA LYS A 162 -18.00 -1.04 -6.44
C LYS A 162 -17.37 -0.44 -5.20
N ILE A 163 -17.95 0.64 -4.68
CA ILE A 163 -17.59 1.18 -3.36
C ILE A 163 -18.58 0.60 -2.35
N ILE A 164 -18.06 0.07 -1.25
CA ILE A 164 -18.83 -0.54 -0.16
C ILE A 164 -18.57 0.27 1.11
N GLU A 165 -19.64 0.76 1.73
CA GLU A 165 -19.65 1.47 3.02
C GLU A 165 -20.62 0.77 3.98
#